data_AF-A0AAD2CBS5-F1
#
_entry.id   AF-A0AAD2CBS5-F1
#
_cell.length_a   1.000
_cell.length_b   1.000
_cell.length_c   1.000
_cell.angle_alpha   90.00
_cell.angle_beta   90.00
_cell.angle_gamma   90.00
#
_symmetry.space_group_name_H-M   'P 1'
#
loop_
_entity.id
_entity.type
_entity.pdbx_description
1 polymer ?
#
loop_
_entity_poly.entity_id
_entity_poly.type
_entity_poly.pdbx_seq_one_letter_code
_entity_poly.pdbx_strand_id
1 'polypeptide(L)'
;MAMNPVFHSTSSEKPKLLTISFKDDPQGSLGAQLINCDKGEAFEMFSPGFAQIGRLLEGATVARKCGVNVGDCIVAVNGSGYRRFAADFKEEELENLSGDSHMSNDNNVFTAGTGEAYLALLAKIKFIKSMGDPPLALSLERYGWDAKINSWPRFLEARDGDVPNAMKMMQEHEQWKTGIFPIDLTRDGVQEVLRLKAVAEIDLDVMETQVPTVYVNFSKLQSVDSISPDDVCKAFIVFTEMMLARGKDPRNPKANQFIDLSGVTISSGFRVDMLKKIYNLFEPNYPETLQKMVMYPVSNMLAKTARTLLNFVNEKTQRKFVITNSLAVVCEELGWDQREVESCGGVTEFMHKHEKAGSALILE
;
A
#
# COMPACT_ATOMS: atom_id res chain seq x y z
N MET A 1 -8.89 27.47 7.57
CA MET A 1 -7.95 26.80 6.65
C MET A 1 -8.71 25.68 5.96
N ALA A 2 -8.71 25.63 4.63
CA ALA A 2 -9.27 24.48 3.91
C ALA A 2 -8.31 23.30 4.12
N MET A 3 -8.77 22.24 4.78
CA MET A 3 -7.97 21.01 4.91
C MET A 3 -7.94 20.32 3.55
N ASN A 4 -6.74 20.06 3.03
CA ASN A 4 -6.59 19.12 1.92
C ASN A 4 -7.11 17.74 2.40
N PRO A 5 -7.98 17.07 1.64
CA PRO A 5 -8.39 15.72 2.00
C PRO A 5 -7.15 14.83 2.07
N VAL A 6 -7.00 14.08 3.16
CA VAL A 6 -5.83 13.22 3.43
C VAL A 6 -5.65 12.12 2.37
N PHE A 7 -6.70 11.86 1.57
CA PHE A 7 -6.70 10.88 0.50
C PHE A 7 -7.18 11.51 -0.81
N HIS A 8 -6.31 11.52 -1.82
CA HIS A 8 -6.54 12.02 -3.17
C HIS A 8 -6.62 10.84 -4.16
N SER A 9 -6.70 11.14 -5.48
CA SER A 9 -6.73 10.18 -6.58
C SER A 9 -5.85 8.94 -6.33
N THR A 10 -6.27 7.79 -6.85
CA THR A 10 -5.44 6.58 -6.82
C THR A 10 -4.14 6.75 -7.59
N SER A 11 -3.98 7.81 -8.42
CA SER A 11 -2.68 8.26 -8.89
C SER A 11 -1.99 9.03 -7.76
N SER A 12 -0.94 8.44 -7.17
CA SER A 12 -0.22 9.04 -6.05
C SER A 12 0.75 10.15 -6.48
N GLU A 13 0.98 10.31 -7.78
CA GLU A 13 1.83 11.34 -8.37
C GLU A 13 1.15 12.06 -9.52
N LYS A 14 1.65 13.26 -9.83
CA LYS A 14 1.36 13.91 -11.10
C LYS A 14 1.83 13.00 -12.24
N PRO A 15 1.05 12.89 -13.31
CA PRO A 15 1.44 12.11 -14.49
C PRO A 15 2.74 12.67 -15.07
N LYS A 16 3.61 11.77 -15.50
CA LYS A 16 4.95 12.10 -15.99
C LYS A 16 5.08 11.78 -17.47
N LEU A 17 5.73 12.65 -18.22
CA LEU A 17 6.06 12.45 -19.62
C LEU A 17 7.56 12.17 -19.75
N LEU A 18 7.91 11.02 -20.31
CA LEU A 18 9.29 10.64 -20.60
C LEU A 18 9.53 10.60 -22.11
N THR A 19 10.43 11.43 -22.62
CA THR A 19 10.85 11.42 -24.03
C THR A 19 12.19 10.72 -24.19
N ILE A 20 12.29 9.80 -25.15
CA ILE A 20 13.50 9.06 -25.49
C ILE A 20 13.91 9.44 -26.92
N SER A 21 15.05 10.13 -27.06
CA SER A 21 15.68 10.43 -28.35
C SER A 21 16.49 9.24 -28.84
N PHE A 22 16.16 8.72 -30.02
CA PHE A 22 16.94 7.65 -30.68
C PHE A 22 18.18 8.17 -31.40
N LYS A 23 18.25 9.49 -31.63
CA LYS A 23 19.41 10.15 -32.23
C LYS A 23 20.58 10.23 -31.24
N ASP A 24 20.27 10.45 -29.96
CA ASP A 24 21.26 10.59 -28.88
C ASP A 24 21.50 9.27 -28.12
N ASP A 25 20.56 8.32 -28.23
CA ASP A 25 20.71 6.92 -27.81
C ASP A 25 20.34 5.97 -28.97
N PRO A 26 21.29 5.59 -29.84
CA PRO A 26 21.05 4.70 -30.98
C PRO A 26 20.56 3.29 -30.59
N GLN A 27 20.73 2.89 -29.32
CA GLN A 27 20.19 1.64 -28.77
C GLN A 27 18.81 1.83 -28.14
N GLY A 28 18.36 3.07 -27.97
CA GLY A 28 16.96 3.45 -27.79
C GLY A 28 16.23 2.70 -26.68
N SER A 29 16.93 2.38 -25.60
CA SER A 29 16.40 1.49 -24.58
C SER A 29 15.87 2.31 -23.42
N LEU A 30 14.61 2.09 -23.06
CA LEU A 30 14.06 2.59 -21.79
C LEU A 30 14.94 2.13 -20.62
N GLY A 31 15.62 0.98 -20.74
CA GLY A 31 16.40 0.40 -19.66
C GLY A 31 15.52 -0.23 -18.58
N ALA A 32 14.36 -0.74 -18.98
CA ALA A 32 13.39 -1.40 -18.12
C ALA A 32 12.76 -2.61 -18.82
N GLN A 33 12.36 -3.61 -18.04
CA GLN A 33 11.52 -4.72 -18.49
C GLN A 33 10.06 -4.39 -18.23
N LEU A 34 9.26 -4.47 -19.29
CA LEU A 34 7.82 -4.30 -19.20
C LEU A 34 7.17 -5.64 -18.86
N ILE A 35 6.19 -5.61 -17.97
CA ILE A 35 5.32 -6.76 -17.69
C ILE A 35 3.92 -6.47 -18.23
N ASN A 36 3.27 -7.51 -18.72
CA ASN A 36 1.86 -7.46 -19.07
C ASN A 36 1.05 -7.82 -17.82
N CYS A 37 0.09 -6.98 -17.45
CA CYS A 37 -0.80 -7.25 -16.33
C CYS A 37 -1.93 -8.26 -16.67
N ASP A 38 -2.08 -8.67 -17.94
CA ASP A 38 -3.20 -9.48 -18.47
C ASP A 38 -2.84 -10.96 -18.77
N LYS A 39 -1.80 -11.55 -18.18
CA LYS A 39 -1.41 -12.95 -18.48
C LYS A 39 -1.62 -13.91 -17.33
N GLY A 40 -2.82 -13.88 -16.74
CA GLY A 40 -3.26 -14.76 -15.64
C GLY A 40 -4.65 -15.40 -15.82
N GLU A 41 -4.90 -16.05 -16.96
CA GLU A 41 -6.00 -17.02 -17.24
C GLU A 41 -7.48 -16.56 -17.39
N ALA A 42 -8.27 -17.47 -17.97
CA ALA A 42 -9.37 -17.26 -18.94
C ALA A 42 -10.73 -16.72 -18.44
N PHE A 43 -10.78 -16.00 -17.31
CA PHE A 43 -12.05 -15.41 -16.81
C PHE A 43 -11.90 -13.92 -16.47
N GLU A 44 -11.07 -13.20 -17.23
CA GLU A 44 -10.75 -11.78 -17.05
C GLU A 44 -11.86 -10.84 -17.56
N MET A 45 -12.75 -10.39 -16.66
CA MET A 45 -13.68 -9.28 -16.96
C MET A 45 -13.20 -7.90 -16.46
N PHE A 46 -12.08 -7.77 -15.74
CA PHE A 46 -11.63 -6.46 -15.26
C PHE A 46 -10.11 -6.30 -15.14
N SER A 47 -9.43 -6.10 -16.26
CA SER A 47 -8.26 -5.20 -16.41
C SER A 47 -7.94 -5.05 -17.89
N PRO A 48 -8.06 -3.86 -18.51
CA PRO A 48 -7.45 -3.65 -19.82
C PRO A 48 -5.94 -3.50 -19.68
N GLY A 49 -5.20 -4.10 -20.61
CA GLY A 49 -3.76 -4.21 -20.60
C GLY A 49 -3.01 -2.90 -20.50
N PHE A 50 -2.39 -2.70 -19.34
CA PHE A 50 -1.34 -1.72 -19.14
C PHE A 50 0.02 -2.41 -19.30
N ALA A 51 0.99 -1.69 -19.86
CA ALA A 51 2.39 -2.08 -19.74
C ALA A 51 2.96 -1.43 -18.47
N GLN A 52 3.29 -2.24 -17.47
CA GLN A 52 3.90 -1.74 -16.23
C GLN A 52 5.42 -1.94 -16.27
N ILE A 53 6.17 -1.03 -15.64
CA ILE A 53 7.59 -1.23 -15.36
C ILE A 53 7.75 -2.34 -14.32
N GLY A 54 8.12 -3.54 -14.76
CA GLY A 54 8.30 -4.69 -13.87
C GLY A 54 9.70 -4.78 -13.26
N ARG A 55 10.72 -4.27 -13.96
CA ARG A 55 12.11 -4.23 -13.48
C ARG A 55 12.88 -3.10 -14.17
N LEU A 56 13.74 -2.41 -13.42
CA LEU A 56 14.74 -1.49 -13.98
C LEU A 56 16.06 -2.23 -14.21
N LEU A 57 16.63 -2.13 -15.40
CA LEU A 57 17.95 -2.70 -15.72
C LEU A 57 19.05 -1.96 -14.94
N GLU A 58 20.17 -2.64 -14.69
CA GLU A 58 21.33 -2.05 -14.01
C GLU A 58 22.08 -1.05 -14.92
N GLY A 59 22.82 -0.14 -14.30
CA GLY A 59 23.60 0.90 -15.00
C GLY A 59 22.84 2.23 -15.18
N ALA A 60 23.49 3.19 -15.85
CA ALA A 60 23.00 4.56 -16.04
C ALA A 60 21.99 4.64 -17.21
N THR A 61 20.84 3.98 -17.07
CA THR A 61 19.78 3.92 -18.10
C THR A 61 18.93 5.19 -18.17
N VAL A 62 18.22 5.39 -19.28
CA VAL A 62 17.26 6.51 -19.45
C VAL A 62 16.19 6.48 -18.36
N ALA A 63 15.57 5.33 -18.10
CA ALA A 63 14.58 5.19 -17.02
C ALA A 63 15.12 5.66 -15.66
N ARG A 64 16.33 5.25 -15.28
CA ARG A 64 16.92 5.63 -13.98
C ARG A 64 17.29 7.11 -13.93
N LYS A 65 17.88 7.66 -15.00
CA LYS A 65 18.23 9.09 -15.10
C LYS A 65 17.02 10.00 -14.99
N CYS A 66 15.88 9.55 -15.52
CA CYS A 66 14.63 10.29 -15.52
C CYS A 66 13.70 9.95 -14.33
N GLY A 67 14.16 9.16 -13.35
CA GLY A 67 13.39 8.88 -12.13
C GLY A 67 12.18 7.96 -12.31
N VAL A 68 12.18 7.10 -13.34
CA VAL A 68 11.17 6.05 -13.53
C VAL A 68 11.34 4.98 -12.45
N ASN A 69 10.22 4.53 -11.86
CA ASN A 69 10.19 3.52 -10.82
C ASN A 69 9.50 2.24 -11.27
N VAL A 70 9.84 1.13 -10.60
CA VAL A 70 9.08 -0.12 -10.72
C VAL A 70 7.65 0.15 -10.26
N GLY A 71 6.67 -0.30 -11.04
CA GLY A 71 5.25 -0.05 -10.79
C GLY A 71 4.64 1.08 -11.62
N ASP A 72 5.44 1.96 -12.21
CA ASP A 72 4.95 3.00 -13.12
C ASP A 72 4.22 2.34 -14.31
N CYS A 73 3.06 2.85 -14.66
CA CYS A 73 2.21 2.32 -15.72
C CYS A 73 2.32 3.19 -16.98
N ILE A 74 2.64 2.58 -18.11
CA ILE A 74 2.62 3.25 -19.41
C ILE A 74 1.17 3.36 -19.85
N VAL A 75 0.66 4.59 -19.88
CA VAL A 75 -0.73 4.91 -20.16
C VAL A 75 -0.92 5.61 -21.50
N ALA A 76 0.16 6.11 -22.13
CA ALA A 76 0.14 6.62 -23.49
C ALA A 76 1.52 6.49 -24.15
N VAL A 77 1.53 6.39 -25.49
CA VAL A 77 2.74 6.39 -26.32
C VAL A 77 2.60 7.41 -27.44
N ASN A 78 3.50 8.41 -27.49
CA ASN A 78 3.46 9.57 -28.40
C ASN A 78 2.07 10.20 -28.45
N GLY A 79 1.48 10.43 -27.28
CA GLY A 79 0.15 11.00 -27.16
C GLY A 79 -0.98 10.04 -27.54
N SER A 80 -0.75 8.81 -27.96
CA SER A 80 -1.83 7.83 -28.14
C SER A 80 -2.13 7.16 -26.80
N GLY A 81 -3.26 7.49 -26.18
CA GLY A 81 -3.68 6.96 -24.88
C GLY A 81 -4.14 5.49 -24.92
N TYR A 82 -3.63 4.68 -24.01
CA TYR A 82 -4.01 3.28 -23.77
C TYR A 82 -4.77 3.11 -22.44
N ARG A 83 -5.38 4.20 -21.96
CA ARG A 83 -6.15 4.21 -20.71
C ARG A 83 -7.52 3.59 -20.90
N ARG A 84 -8.10 3.07 -19.81
CA ARG A 84 -9.52 2.70 -19.77
C ARG A 84 -10.44 3.90 -19.59
N PHE A 85 -9.96 4.90 -18.86
CA PHE A 85 -10.72 6.08 -18.49
C PHE A 85 -10.02 7.33 -19.01
N ALA A 86 -10.78 8.40 -19.20
CA ALA A 86 -10.20 9.70 -19.49
C ALA A 86 -9.22 10.10 -18.37
N ALA A 87 -8.23 10.92 -18.71
CA ALA A 87 -7.40 11.58 -17.72
C ALA A 87 -8.27 12.25 -16.65
N ASP A 88 -7.95 12.05 -15.37
CA ASP A 88 -8.52 12.83 -14.26
C ASP A 88 -7.70 14.11 -13.98
N PHE A 89 -6.76 14.44 -14.87
CA PHE A 89 -5.83 15.56 -14.78
C PHE A 89 -5.83 16.41 -16.06
N LYS A 90 -5.36 17.66 -15.93
CA LYS A 90 -5.21 18.57 -17.08
C LYS A 90 -3.86 18.39 -17.75
N GLU A 91 -3.74 18.67 -19.05
CA GLU A 91 -2.47 18.55 -19.79
C GLU A 91 -1.35 19.40 -19.18
N GLU A 92 -1.70 20.58 -18.65
CA GLU A 92 -0.82 21.49 -17.92
C GLU A 92 -0.22 20.89 -16.63
N GLU A 93 -0.81 19.80 -16.12
CA GLU A 93 -0.35 19.11 -14.91
C GLU A 93 0.69 18.02 -15.22
N LEU A 94 1.01 17.77 -16.50
CA LEU A 94 2.04 16.82 -16.92
C LEU A 94 3.44 17.35 -16.61
N GLU A 95 4.19 16.57 -15.82
CA GLU A 95 5.60 16.83 -15.56
C GLU A 95 6.46 16.22 -16.67
N ASN A 96 7.24 17.04 -17.37
CA ASN A 96 8.17 16.57 -18.40
C ASN A 96 9.52 16.20 -17.79
N LEU A 97 9.83 14.90 -17.77
CA LEU A 97 11.06 14.35 -17.18
C LEU A 97 12.30 14.52 -18.07
N SER A 98 12.09 14.76 -19.37
CA SER A 98 13.15 14.83 -20.39
C SER A 98 13.64 16.25 -20.69
N GLY A 99 12.88 17.28 -20.31
CA GLY A 99 13.22 18.69 -20.58
C GLY A 99 13.07 19.15 -22.04
N ASP A 100 12.82 18.23 -22.98
CA ASP A 100 12.60 18.52 -24.41
C ASP A 100 11.17 19.02 -24.73
N SER A 101 10.95 19.49 -25.96
CA SER A 101 9.66 20.05 -26.41
C SER A 101 8.47 19.12 -26.13
N HIS A 102 7.45 19.68 -25.47
CA HIS A 102 6.20 19.00 -25.13
C HIS A 102 5.53 18.41 -26.39
N MET A 103 5.40 17.08 -26.45
CA MET A 103 4.52 16.42 -27.40
C MET A 103 3.09 16.44 -26.83
N SER A 104 2.10 16.88 -27.58
CA SER A 104 0.72 16.90 -27.07
C SER A 104 0.28 15.49 -26.71
N ASN A 105 -0.39 15.36 -25.57
CA ASN A 105 -0.95 14.09 -25.16
C ASN A 105 -2.39 14.03 -25.66
N ASP A 106 -2.63 13.34 -26.78
CA ASP A 106 -3.97 13.02 -27.21
C ASP A 106 -4.57 12.05 -26.18
N ASN A 107 -5.25 12.60 -25.17
CA ASN A 107 -5.94 11.85 -24.11
C ASN A 107 -7.10 10.96 -24.63
N ASN A 108 -7.11 10.68 -25.93
CA ASN A 108 -7.99 9.74 -26.60
C ASN A 108 -7.76 8.34 -26.03
N VAL A 109 -8.80 7.85 -25.38
CA VAL A 109 -8.87 6.48 -24.85
C VAL A 109 -8.96 5.52 -26.03
N PHE A 110 -7.92 4.73 -26.24
CA PHE A 110 -7.98 3.62 -27.18
C PHE A 110 -8.76 2.46 -26.55
N THR A 111 -10.02 2.28 -26.96
CA THR A 111 -10.82 1.10 -26.63
C THR A 111 -10.40 -0.08 -27.49
N ALA A 112 -9.42 -0.85 -27.01
CA ALA A 112 -9.06 -2.15 -27.58
C ALA A 112 -9.84 -3.30 -26.91
N GLY A 113 -9.96 -4.44 -27.58
CA GLY A 113 -10.40 -5.68 -26.94
C GLY A 113 -9.41 -6.19 -25.88
N THR A 114 -9.80 -7.24 -25.16
CA THR A 114 -9.01 -7.85 -24.08
C THR A 114 -7.61 -8.24 -24.54
N GLY A 115 -6.55 -7.80 -23.83
CA GLY A 115 -5.15 -8.06 -24.18
C GLY A 115 -4.64 -7.37 -25.45
N GLU A 116 -5.52 -6.76 -26.25
CA GLU A 116 -5.16 -6.05 -27.48
C GLU A 116 -4.51 -4.70 -27.18
N ALA A 117 -4.87 -4.06 -26.06
CA ALA A 117 -4.29 -2.78 -25.65
C ALA A 117 -2.77 -2.89 -25.43
N TYR A 118 -2.32 -3.94 -24.71
CA TYR A 118 -0.89 -4.21 -24.48
C TYR A 118 -0.16 -4.49 -25.80
N LEU A 119 -0.73 -5.32 -26.68
CA LEU A 119 -0.13 -5.63 -27.97
C LEU A 119 -0.08 -4.41 -28.89
N ALA A 120 -1.14 -3.59 -28.92
CA ALA A 120 -1.20 -2.34 -29.68
C ALA A 120 -0.18 -1.32 -29.16
N LEU A 121 -0.01 -1.21 -27.84
CA LEU A 121 1.02 -0.40 -27.21
C LEU A 121 2.42 -0.86 -27.63
N LEU A 122 2.72 -2.16 -27.51
CA LEU A 122 4.01 -2.71 -27.92
C LEU A 122 4.27 -2.52 -29.43
N ALA A 123 3.25 -2.71 -30.27
CA ALA A 123 3.34 -2.50 -31.70
C ALA A 123 3.64 -1.02 -32.03
N LYS A 124 2.99 -0.08 -31.34
CA LYS A 124 3.24 1.36 -31.48
C LYS A 124 4.66 1.74 -31.08
N ILE A 125 5.16 1.23 -29.94
CA ILE A 125 6.55 1.46 -29.50
C ILE A 125 7.54 0.95 -30.57
N LYS A 126 7.34 -0.28 -31.07
CA LYS A 126 8.21 -0.87 -32.10
C LYS A 126 8.17 -0.07 -33.40
N PHE A 127 6.98 0.37 -33.81
CA PHE A 127 6.79 1.19 -35.00
C PHE A 127 7.53 2.53 -34.88
N ILE A 128 7.36 3.26 -33.78
CA ILE A 128 8.07 4.53 -33.53
C ILE A 128 9.59 4.33 -33.56
N LYS A 129 10.08 3.29 -32.89
CA LYS A 129 11.50 2.92 -32.93
C LYS A 129 12.02 2.66 -34.34
N SER A 130 11.23 2.00 -35.19
CA SER A 130 11.63 1.69 -36.57
C SER A 130 11.72 2.91 -37.47
N MET A 131 11.02 4.00 -37.15
CA MET A 131 11.06 5.24 -37.94
C MET A 131 12.31 6.08 -37.67
N GLY A 132 12.98 5.90 -36.53
CA GLY A 132 14.21 6.61 -36.15
C GLY A 132 14.04 8.10 -35.80
N ASP A 133 13.10 8.81 -36.43
CA ASP A 133 13.03 10.28 -36.40
C ASP A 133 11.90 10.93 -35.58
N PRO A 134 10.84 10.24 -35.11
CA PRO A 134 10.12 10.74 -33.95
C PRO A 134 10.70 10.16 -32.66
N PRO A 135 10.98 10.99 -31.63
CA PRO A 135 11.33 10.46 -30.33
C PRO A 135 10.17 9.64 -29.76
N LEU A 136 10.49 8.72 -28.86
CA LEU A 136 9.48 7.94 -28.13
C LEU A 136 9.10 8.68 -26.85
N ALA A 137 7.90 9.23 -26.81
CA ALA A 137 7.29 9.81 -25.62
C ALA A 137 6.39 8.77 -24.92
N LEU A 138 6.64 8.51 -23.65
CA LEU A 138 5.85 7.63 -22.80
C LEU A 138 5.19 8.47 -21.71
N SER A 139 3.86 8.41 -21.62
CA SER A 139 3.16 8.93 -20.44
C SER A 139 3.11 7.84 -19.39
N LEU A 140 3.61 8.17 -18.21
CA LEU A 140 3.70 7.31 -17.04
C LEU A 140 2.76 7.82 -15.96
N GLU A 141 1.96 6.93 -15.40
CA GLU A 141 1.18 7.18 -14.19
C GLU A 141 1.67 6.28 -13.07
N ARG A 142 1.73 6.84 -11.85
CA ARG A 142 2.02 6.08 -10.65
C ARG A 142 0.75 5.91 -9.87
N TYR A 143 0.31 4.67 -9.77
CA TYR A 143 -0.82 4.32 -8.94
C TYR A 143 -0.36 3.97 -7.53
N GLY A 144 -1.13 4.42 -6.53
CA GLY A 144 -0.97 4.05 -5.13
C GLY A 144 -1.21 2.55 -4.92
N TRP A 145 -0.89 2.11 -3.70
CA TRP A 145 -0.91 0.68 -3.36
C TRP A 145 -2.27 0.02 -3.54
N ASP A 146 -3.36 0.76 -3.31
CA ASP A 146 -4.73 0.25 -3.38
C ASP A 146 -5.45 0.51 -4.72
N ALA A 147 -4.73 1.02 -5.72
CA ALA A 147 -5.29 1.09 -7.06
C ALA A 147 -5.54 -0.30 -7.62
N LYS A 148 -6.59 -0.47 -8.44
CA LYS A 148 -7.02 -1.79 -8.96
C LYS A 148 -5.89 -2.62 -9.55
N ILE A 149 -4.99 -2.00 -10.31
CA ILE A 149 -3.83 -2.67 -10.93
C ILE A 149 -2.82 -3.21 -9.90
N ASN A 150 -2.65 -2.52 -8.78
CA ASN A 150 -1.70 -2.89 -7.72
C ASN A 150 -2.36 -3.77 -6.64
N SER A 151 -3.67 -3.64 -6.43
CA SER A 151 -4.40 -4.39 -5.42
C SER A 151 -4.90 -5.75 -5.91
N TRP A 152 -5.05 -5.97 -7.22
CA TRP A 152 -5.50 -7.27 -7.75
C TRP A 152 -4.69 -8.50 -7.22
N PRO A 153 -3.34 -8.49 -7.21
CA PRO A 153 -2.57 -9.64 -6.76
C PRO A 153 -2.91 -10.10 -5.33
N ARG A 154 -3.13 -9.16 -4.40
CA ARG A 154 -3.45 -9.51 -3.01
C ARG A 154 -4.84 -10.12 -2.83
N PHE A 155 -5.83 -9.70 -3.62
CA PHE A 155 -7.15 -10.32 -3.63
C PHE A 155 -7.13 -11.71 -4.24
N LEU A 156 -6.37 -11.89 -5.33
CA LEU A 156 -6.19 -13.19 -5.97
C LEU A 156 -5.48 -14.17 -5.04
N GLU A 157 -4.43 -13.72 -4.35
CA GLU A 157 -3.68 -14.55 -3.41
C GLU A 157 -4.50 -14.91 -2.16
N ALA A 158 -5.38 -14.02 -1.68
CA ALA A 158 -6.30 -14.31 -0.57
C ALA A 158 -7.43 -15.27 -0.95
N ARG A 159 -7.58 -15.61 -2.23
CA ARG A 159 -8.54 -16.58 -2.74
C ARG A 159 -7.87 -17.74 -3.46
N ASP A 160 -6.58 -17.97 -3.20
CA ASP A 160 -5.81 -19.09 -3.74
C ASP A 160 -5.90 -19.22 -5.27
N GLY A 161 -5.99 -18.08 -5.98
CA GLY A 161 -6.12 -18.05 -7.44
C GLY A 161 -7.56 -18.14 -7.96
N ASP A 162 -8.58 -18.24 -7.11
CA ASP A 162 -10.00 -18.24 -7.50
C ASP A 162 -10.43 -16.83 -7.98
N VAL A 163 -10.35 -16.63 -9.31
CA VAL A 163 -10.63 -15.35 -9.97
C VAL A 163 -12.04 -14.83 -9.68
N PRO A 164 -13.14 -15.61 -9.83
CA PRO A 164 -14.48 -15.12 -9.49
C PRO A 164 -14.63 -14.62 -8.05
N ASN A 165 -14.10 -15.36 -7.07
CA ASN A 165 -14.21 -14.97 -5.66
C ASN A 165 -13.29 -13.79 -5.32
N ALA A 166 -12.10 -13.71 -5.90
CA ALA A 166 -11.21 -12.56 -5.77
C ALA A 166 -11.84 -11.29 -6.36
N MET A 167 -12.49 -11.41 -7.53
CA MET A 167 -13.19 -10.32 -8.19
C MET A 167 -14.34 -9.79 -7.33
N LYS A 168 -15.17 -10.69 -6.78
CA LYS A 168 -16.25 -10.32 -5.88
C LYS A 168 -15.71 -9.58 -4.65
N MET A 169 -14.66 -10.09 -4.02
CA MET A 169 -14.03 -9.48 -2.86
C MET A 169 -13.48 -8.08 -3.17
N MET A 170 -12.83 -7.90 -4.33
CA MET A 170 -12.35 -6.58 -4.77
C MET A 170 -13.52 -5.61 -5.03
N GLN A 171 -14.62 -6.06 -5.63
CA GLN A 171 -15.80 -5.22 -5.84
C GLN A 171 -16.44 -4.77 -4.52
N GLU A 172 -16.53 -5.68 -3.54
CA GLU A 172 -16.99 -5.37 -2.18
C GLU A 172 -16.06 -4.37 -1.48
N HIS A 173 -14.74 -4.53 -1.63
CA HIS A 173 -13.74 -3.56 -1.13
C HIS A 173 -13.93 -2.16 -1.75
N GLU A 174 -14.16 -2.06 -3.06
CA GLU A 174 -14.39 -0.76 -3.72
C GLU A 174 -15.67 -0.07 -3.21
N GLN A 175 -16.73 -0.83 -2.98
CA GLN A 175 -17.97 -0.32 -2.37
C GLN A 175 -17.73 0.13 -0.93
N TRP A 176 -17.02 -0.68 -0.16
CA TRP A 176 -16.64 -0.37 1.22
C TRP A 176 -15.82 0.93 1.30
N LYS A 177 -14.84 1.12 0.41
CA LYS A 177 -14.05 2.34 0.35
C LYS A 177 -14.89 3.59 0.16
N THR A 178 -15.87 3.51 -0.74
CA THR A 178 -16.78 4.64 -1.02
C THR A 178 -17.63 4.98 0.21
N GLY A 179 -17.96 3.98 1.04
CA GLY A 179 -18.71 4.18 2.29
C GLY A 179 -17.87 4.62 3.48
N ILE A 180 -16.56 4.32 3.50
CA ILE A 180 -15.67 4.59 4.62
C ILE A 180 -14.86 5.87 4.45
N PHE A 181 -14.43 6.19 3.24
CA PHE A 181 -13.54 7.33 2.99
C PHE A 181 -14.30 8.56 2.45
N PRO A 182 -13.87 9.77 2.83
CA PRO A 182 -12.79 10.07 3.79
C PRO A 182 -13.20 9.75 5.24
N ILE A 183 -12.24 9.28 6.05
CA ILE A 183 -12.46 9.09 7.48
C ILE A 183 -12.49 10.47 8.14
N ASP A 184 -13.61 10.81 8.76
CA ASP A 184 -13.75 12.02 9.54
C ASP A 184 -12.91 11.95 10.82
N LEU A 185 -11.74 12.57 10.78
CA LEU A 185 -10.84 12.69 11.92
C LEU A 185 -11.35 13.70 12.96
N THR A 186 -12.37 14.52 12.68
CA THR A 186 -12.89 15.49 13.67
C THR A 186 -13.76 14.85 14.75
N ARG A 187 -14.17 13.59 14.55
CA ARG A 187 -15.02 12.85 15.47
C ARG A 187 -14.30 12.57 16.80
N ASP A 188 -14.94 12.94 17.90
CA ASP A 188 -14.40 12.85 19.26
C ASP A 188 -13.81 11.49 19.60
N GLY A 189 -14.51 10.39 19.27
CA GLY A 189 -14.02 9.04 19.57
C GLY A 189 -12.73 8.67 18.85
N VAL A 190 -12.55 9.09 17.59
CA VAL A 190 -11.30 8.86 16.83
C VAL A 190 -10.20 9.73 17.40
N GLN A 191 -10.49 11.01 17.67
CA GLN A 191 -9.54 11.93 18.30
C GLN A 191 -9.08 11.42 19.66
N GLU A 192 -9.95 10.81 20.45
CA GLU A 192 -9.59 10.23 21.74
C GLU A 192 -8.59 9.07 21.58
N VAL A 193 -8.81 8.16 20.61
CA VAL A 193 -7.86 7.08 20.29
C VAL A 193 -6.49 7.65 19.92
N LEU A 194 -6.47 8.71 19.11
CA LEU A 194 -5.26 9.39 18.66
C LEU A 194 -4.54 10.12 19.82
N ARG A 195 -5.28 10.85 20.67
CA ARG A 195 -4.73 11.58 21.84
C ARG A 195 -4.12 10.65 22.87
N LEU A 196 -4.77 9.52 23.13
CA LEU A 196 -4.23 8.48 24.01
C LEU A 196 -2.96 7.84 23.43
N LYS A 197 -2.75 7.97 22.11
CA LYS A 197 -1.70 7.24 21.38
C LYS A 197 -1.87 5.74 21.62
N ALA A 198 -3.12 5.28 21.56
CA ALA A 198 -3.48 3.89 21.76
C ALA A 198 -3.25 3.09 20.46
N VAL A 199 -3.28 3.76 19.32
CA VAL A 199 -2.78 3.29 18.03
C VAL A 199 -1.83 4.35 17.50
N ALA A 200 -0.66 3.94 17.02
CA ALA A 200 0.34 4.86 16.49
C ALA A 200 1.17 4.22 15.38
N GLU A 201 1.89 5.07 14.66
CA GLU A 201 2.94 4.65 13.74
C GLU A 201 4.27 4.52 14.49
N ILE A 202 5.02 3.44 14.20
CA ILE A 202 6.45 3.36 14.51
C ILE A 202 7.21 3.48 13.20
N ASP A 203 7.96 4.58 13.07
CA ASP A 203 8.80 4.84 11.92
C ASP A 203 10.26 4.72 12.31
N LEU A 204 10.86 3.57 11.98
CA LEU A 204 12.27 3.31 12.19
C LEU A 204 13.08 3.78 10.97
N ASP A 205 12.95 5.06 10.64
CA ASP A 205 13.67 5.87 9.62
C ASP A 205 15.05 5.35 9.19
N VAL A 206 15.77 4.73 10.12
CA VAL A 206 17.14 4.25 10.00
C VAL A 206 17.25 2.98 9.14
N MET A 207 16.15 2.27 8.87
CA MET A 207 16.20 0.98 8.17
C MET A 207 15.28 0.98 6.96
N GLU A 208 15.76 1.59 5.87
CA GLU A 208 15.08 1.64 4.56
C GLU A 208 14.49 0.30 4.07
N THR A 209 14.94 -0.85 4.59
CA THR A 209 14.50 -2.17 4.16
C THR A 209 13.38 -2.77 5.02
N GLN A 210 12.99 -2.10 6.10
CA GLN A 210 12.02 -2.64 7.04
C GLN A 210 10.58 -2.33 6.66
N VAL A 211 9.72 -3.27 7.01
CA VAL A 211 8.29 -3.13 6.82
C VAL A 211 7.72 -2.30 7.97
N PRO A 212 6.97 -1.22 7.65
CA PRO A 212 6.46 -0.30 8.66
C PRO A 212 5.55 -1.01 9.66
N THR A 213 5.53 -0.53 10.91
CA THR A 213 4.79 -1.19 12.00
C THR A 213 3.72 -0.28 12.58
N VAL A 214 2.49 -0.78 12.64
CA VAL A 214 1.41 -0.17 13.42
C VAL A 214 1.53 -0.62 14.87
N TYR A 215 1.75 0.33 15.78
CA TYR A 215 1.76 0.12 17.22
C TYR A 215 0.35 0.15 17.79
N VAL A 216 0.06 -0.76 18.70
CA VAL A 216 -1.21 -0.83 19.41
C VAL A 216 -0.94 -1.02 20.89
N ASN A 217 -1.21 0.01 21.68
CA ASN A 217 -1.17 -0.08 23.13
C ASN A 217 -2.51 -0.58 23.66
N PHE A 218 -2.59 -1.87 23.96
CA PHE A 218 -3.85 -2.49 24.32
C PHE A 218 -4.34 -2.07 25.70
N SER A 219 -3.45 -1.80 26.67
CA SER A 219 -3.86 -1.33 28.00
C SER A 219 -4.52 0.04 27.93
N LYS A 220 -4.04 0.94 27.07
CA LYS A 220 -4.70 2.23 26.79
C LYS A 220 -6.04 2.08 26.09
N LEU A 221 -6.15 1.17 25.12
CA LEU A 221 -7.45 0.86 24.49
C LEU A 221 -8.46 0.31 25.50
N GLN A 222 -7.99 -0.44 26.51
CA GLN A 222 -8.85 -0.98 27.57
C GLN A 222 -9.25 0.07 28.61
N SER A 223 -8.42 1.07 28.87
CA SER A 223 -8.65 2.04 29.94
C SER A 223 -9.78 3.03 29.66
N VAL A 224 -10.31 3.06 28.43
CA VAL A 224 -11.29 4.07 28.03
C VAL A 224 -12.58 3.42 27.57
N ASP A 225 -13.57 3.44 28.45
CA ASP A 225 -14.88 2.83 28.21
C ASP A 225 -15.73 3.59 27.17
N SER A 226 -15.41 4.86 26.90
CA SER A 226 -16.12 5.69 25.93
C SER A 226 -15.71 5.44 24.47
N ILE A 227 -14.60 4.75 24.21
CA ILE A 227 -14.14 4.49 22.84
C ILE A 227 -14.94 3.34 22.23
N SER A 228 -15.67 3.64 21.16
CA SER A 228 -16.38 2.60 20.43
C SER A 228 -15.40 1.73 19.62
N PRO A 229 -15.70 0.44 19.42
CA PRO A 229 -14.90 -0.41 18.52
C PRO A 229 -14.79 0.14 17.09
N ASP A 230 -15.76 0.94 16.62
CA ASP A 230 -15.70 1.61 15.31
C ASP A 230 -14.62 2.68 15.26
N ASP A 231 -14.46 3.46 16.33
CA ASP A 231 -13.44 4.50 16.41
C ASP A 231 -12.03 3.90 16.43
N VAL A 232 -11.85 2.78 17.14
CA VAL A 232 -10.60 1.99 17.08
C VAL A 232 -10.35 1.49 15.66
N CYS A 233 -11.34 0.88 15.00
CA CYS A 233 -11.18 0.40 13.63
C CYS A 233 -10.79 1.53 12.67
N LYS A 234 -11.39 2.72 12.79
CA LYS A 234 -11.04 3.89 11.97
C LYS A 234 -9.61 4.34 12.20
N ALA A 235 -9.15 4.42 13.46
CA ALA A 235 -7.75 4.75 13.74
C ALA A 235 -6.80 3.71 13.14
N PHE A 236 -7.11 2.42 13.27
CA PHE A 236 -6.35 1.34 12.64
C PHE A 236 -6.29 1.46 11.12
N ILE A 237 -7.41 1.79 10.46
CA ILE A 237 -7.45 2.03 9.02
C ILE A 237 -6.51 3.17 8.66
N VAL A 238 -6.62 4.31 9.35
CA VAL A 238 -5.78 5.49 9.07
C VAL A 238 -4.29 5.15 9.13
N PHE A 239 -3.84 4.52 10.22
CA PHE A 239 -2.43 4.15 10.33
C PHE A 239 -2.02 3.08 9.33
N THR A 240 -2.88 2.08 9.05
CA THR A 240 -2.56 1.05 8.06
C THR A 240 -2.46 1.64 6.65
N GLU A 241 -3.38 2.51 6.25
CA GLU A 241 -3.32 3.25 4.98
C GLU A 241 -2.02 4.05 4.86
N MET A 242 -1.65 4.78 5.92
CA MET A 242 -0.40 5.54 5.95
C MET A 242 0.83 4.63 5.78
N MET A 243 0.82 3.44 6.39
CA MET A 243 1.95 2.50 6.33
C MET A 243 2.06 1.89 4.94
N LEU A 244 0.94 1.43 4.38
CA LEU A 244 0.89 0.81 3.07
C LEU A 244 1.20 1.81 1.96
N ALA A 245 0.79 3.07 2.09
CA ALA A 245 1.12 4.14 1.16
C ALA A 245 2.62 4.47 1.09
N ARG A 246 3.38 4.19 2.16
CA ARG A 246 4.84 4.34 2.19
C ARG A 246 5.60 3.08 1.77
N GLY A 247 4.89 1.97 1.52
CA GLY A 247 5.49 0.73 1.08
C GLY A 247 6.30 0.92 -0.22
N LYS A 248 7.53 0.39 -0.24
CA LYS A 248 8.44 0.52 -1.41
C LYS A 248 7.88 -0.11 -2.69
N ASP A 249 7.20 -1.25 -2.57
CA ASP A 249 6.50 -1.89 -3.69
C ASP A 249 4.99 -1.73 -3.49
N PRO A 250 4.32 -0.83 -4.24
CA PRO A 250 2.89 -0.62 -4.13
C PRO A 250 2.06 -1.86 -4.53
N ARG A 251 2.64 -2.87 -5.19
CA ARG A 251 1.95 -4.13 -5.58
C ARG A 251 1.99 -5.20 -4.51
N ASN A 252 2.93 -5.07 -3.58
CA ASN A 252 3.05 -5.97 -2.44
C ASN A 252 3.32 -5.15 -1.17
N PRO A 253 2.43 -4.18 -0.86
CA PRO A 253 2.61 -3.34 0.30
C PRO A 253 2.42 -4.22 1.53
N LYS A 254 3.39 -4.20 2.42
CA LYS A 254 3.33 -4.92 3.68
C LYS A 254 3.30 -3.93 4.85
N ALA A 255 2.64 -4.34 5.92
CA ALA A 255 2.74 -3.71 7.22
C ALA A 255 2.85 -4.78 8.30
N ASN A 256 3.59 -4.47 9.35
CA ASN A 256 3.62 -5.22 10.59
C ASN A 256 2.64 -4.60 11.59
N GLN A 257 2.23 -5.39 12.57
CA GLN A 257 1.44 -4.91 13.71
C GLN A 257 2.13 -5.36 14.99
N PHE A 258 2.35 -4.43 15.92
CA PHE A 258 2.85 -4.72 17.25
C PHE A 258 1.77 -4.42 18.29
N ILE A 259 1.27 -5.47 18.93
CA ILE A 259 0.25 -5.38 19.98
C ILE A 259 0.95 -5.45 21.33
N ASP A 260 1.08 -4.29 21.94
CA ASP A 260 1.64 -4.12 23.28
C ASP A 260 0.58 -4.45 24.34
N LEU A 261 0.86 -5.52 25.07
CA LEU A 261 0.04 -6.04 26.16
C LEU A 261 0.64 -5.70 27.52
N SER A 262 1.60 -4.77 27.58
CA SER A 262 2.16 -4.28 28.83
C SER A 262 1.08 -3.62 29.67
N GLY A 263 0.96 -4.07 30.93
CA GLY A 263 -0.08 -3.61 31.85
C GLY A 263 -1.45 -4.27 31.66
N VAL A 264 -1.62 -5.19 30.70
CA VAL A 264 -2.86 -5.96 30.55
C VAL A 264 -2.87 -7.11 31.56
N THR A 265 -3.88 -7.14 32.43
CA THR A 265 -4.06 -8.23 33.39
C THR A 265 -4.99 -9.30 32.84
N ILE A 266 -4.89 -10.54 33.34
CA ILE A 266 -5.81 -11.61 32.96
C ILE A 266 -7.26 -11.24 33.35
N SER A 267 -7.43 -10.47 34.42
CA SER A 267 -8.73 -10.04 34.93
C SER A 267 -9.40 -8.96 34.07
N SER A 268 -8.67 -8.15 33.30
CA SER A 268 -9.27 -7.17 32.40
C SER A 268 -9.86 -7.80 31.14
N GLY A 269 -9.53 -9.08 30.87
CA GLY A 269 -10.03 -9.85 29.74
C GLY A 269 -9.54 -9.32 28.39
N PHE A 270 -9.65 -10.11 27.32
CA PHE A 270 -9.52 -9.60 25.95
C PHE A 270 -10.88 -9.10 25.49
N ARG A 271 -10.97 -7.88 24.92
CA ARG A 271 -12.19 -7.41 24.23
C ARG A 271 -12.33 -8.14 22.90
N VAL A 272 -12.77 -9.40 22.96
CA VAL A 272 -12.89 -10.31 21.80
C VAL A 272 -13.73 -9.71 20.68
N ASP A 273 -14.80 -9.00 21.02
CA ASP A 273 -15.68 -8.36 20.04
C ASP A 273 -14.95 -7.26 19.25
N MET A 274 -14.04 -6.52 19.89
CA MET A 274 -13.19 -5.55 19.20
C MET A 274 -12.24 -6.25 18.23
N LEU A 275 -11.57 -7.34 18.67
CA LEU A 275 -10.66 -8.12 17.81
C LEU A 275 -11.39 -8.74 16.61
N LYS A 276 -12.59 -9.30 16.84
CA LYS A 276 -13.46 -9.82 15.77
C LYS A 276 -13.86 -8.73 14.80
N LYS A 277 -14.19 -7.54 15.30
CA LYS A 277 -14.57 -6.41 14.44
C LYS A 277 -13.41 -5.92 13.58
N ILE A 278 -12.22 -5.81 14.17
CA ILE A 278 -10.99 -5.50 13.43
C ILE A 278 -10.75 -6.55 12.36
N TYR A 279 -10.77 -7.84 12.70
CA TYR A 279 -10.57 -8.91 11.72
C TYR A 279 -11.61 -8.89 10.59
N ASN A 280 -12.91 -8.77 10.92
CA ASN A 280 -13.98 -8.72 9.93
C ASN A 280 -13.89 -7.50 9.01
N LEU A 281 -13.18 -6.45 9.43
CA LEU A 281 -12.89 -5.29 8.60
C LEU A 281 -11.62 -5.49 7.76
N PHE A 282 -10.55 -6.03 8.35
CA PHE A 282 -9.25 -6.15 7.70
C PHE A 282 -9.16 -7.33 6.73
N GLU A 283 -9.74 -8.47 7.07
CA GLU A 283 -9.68 -9.66 6.20
C GLU A 283 -10.28 -9.42 4.80
N PRO A 284 -11.47 -8.81 4.64
CA PRO A 284 -12.02 -8.54 3.32
C PRO A 284 -11.38 -7.36 2.58
N ASN A 285 -10.93 -6.32 3.28
CA ASN A 285 -10.51 -5.05 2.66
C ASN A 285 -8.98 -4.89 2.56
N TYR A 286 -8.25 -5.55 3.45
CA TYR A 286 -6.79 -5.55 3.53
C TYR A 286 -6.19 -6.96 3.40
N PRO A 287 -6.68 -7.85 2.51
CA PRO A 287 -6.07 -9.16 2.32
C PRO A 287 -4.59 -9.04 1.96
N GLU A 288 -3.80 -9.97 2.50
CA GLU A 288 -2.36 -10.10 2.27
C GLU A 288 -1.49 -8.86 2.49
N THR A 289 -1.96 -7.82 3.18
CA THR A 289 -1.11 -6.67 3.53
C THR A 289 -0.37 -6.88 4.85
N LEU A 290 -0.88 -7.73 5.75
CA LEU A 290 -0.20 -8.11 6.98
C LEU A 290 0.99 -9.02 6.68
N GLN A 291 2.19 -8.63 7.12
CA GLN A 291 3.37 -9.50 7.13
C GLN A 291 3.48 -10.27 8.44
N LYS A 292 3.58 -9.57 9.58
CA LYS A 292 3.59 -10.15 10.92
C LYS A 292 2.72 -9.35 11.88
N MET A 293 2.07 -10.06 12.81
CA MET A 293 1.46 -9.47 13.99
C MET A 293 2.15 -10.04 15.22
N VAL A 294 2.81 -9.20 16.01
CA VAL A 294 3.52 -9.62 17.22
C VAL A 294 2.76 -9.12 18.44
N MET A 295 2.38 -10.03 19.33
CA MET A 295 1.75 -9.74 20.63
C MET A 295 2.79 -9.95 21.73
N TYR A 296 3.06 -8.90 22.51
CA TYR A 296 4.09 -8.90 23.57
C TYR A 296 3.76 -7.88 24.66
N PRO A 297 4.12 -8.13 25.94
CA PRO A 297 4.53 -9.41 26.49
C PRO A 297 3.31 -10.29 26.79
N VAL A 298 3.39 -11.58 26.46
CA VAL A 298 2.29 -12.52 26.70
C VAL A 298 2.73 -13.65 27.62
N SER A 299 2.13 -13.73 28.81
CA SER A 299 2.36 -14.84 29.73
C SER A 299 1.91 -16.18 29.13
N ASN A 300 2.49 -17.29 29.56
CA ASN A 300 2.12 -18.64 29.06
C ASN A 300 0.62 -18.93 29.17
N MET A 301 -0.04 -18.43 30.21
CA MET A 301 -1.49 -18.58 30.40
C MET A 301 -2.27 -17.72 29.39
N LEU A 302 -1.88 -16.45 29.24
CA LEU A 302 -2.51 -15.54 28.29
C LEU A 302 -2.31 -15.99 26.84
N ALA A 303 -1.17 -16.62 26.52
CA ALA A 303 -0.88 -17.15 25.20
C ALA A 303 -1.85 -18.28 24.81
N LYS A 304 -2.18 -19.17 25.75
CA LYS A 304 -3.21 -20.22 25.52
C LYS A 304 -4.58 -19.60 25.27
N THR A 305 -4.95 -18.60 26.09
CA THR A 305 -6.23 -17.89 25.93
C THR A 305 -6.30 -17.16 24.59
N ALA A 306 -5.26 -16.41 24.21
CA ALA A 306 -5.20 -15.66 22.95
C ALA A 306 -5.37 -16.59 21.75
N ARG A 307 -4.69 -17.76 21.74
CA ARG A 307 -4.85 -18.76 20.66
C ARG A 307 -6.30 -19.24 20.54
N THR A 308 -6.94 -19.60 21.65
CA THR A 308 -8.34 -20.02 21.64
C THR A 308 -9.28 -18.91 21.16
N LEU A 309 -9.04 -17.67 21.60
CA LEU A 309 -9.88 -16.53 21.25
C LEU A 309 -9.76 -16.13 19.78
N LEU A 310 -8.61 -16.38 19.15
CA LEU A 310 -8.33 -16.05 17.76
C LEU A 310 -8.70 -17.17 16.77
N ASN A 311 -9.38 -18.22 17.21
CA ASN A 311 -9.83 -19.32 16.34
C ASN A 311 -10.78 -18.89 15.21
N PHE A 312 -11.35 -17.68 15.27
CA PHE A 312 -12.17 -17.12 14.18
C PHE A 312 -11.32 -16.57 13.01
N VAL A 313 -10.01 -16.37 13.22
CA VAL A 313 -9.07 -15.91 12.20
C VAL A 313 -8.73 -17.11 11.30
N ASN A 314 -8.65 -16.91 9.99
CA ASN A 314 -8.28 -18.00 9.09
C ASN A 314 -6.82 -18.46 9.31
N GLU A 315 -6.52 -19.70 8.93
CA GLU A 315 -5.20 -20.31 9.16
C GLU A 315 -4.05 -19.54 8.51
N LYS A 316 -4.27 -18.96 7.31
CA LYS A 316 -3.23 -18.20 6.60
C LYS A 316 -2.82 -16.95 7.39
N THR A 317 -3.78 -16.21 7.93
CA THR A 317 -3.54 -15.05 8.78
C THR A 317 -3.00 -15.46 10.16
N GLN A 318 -3.50 -16.54 10.77
CA GLN A 318 -2.97 -17.02 12.07
C GLN A 318 -1.48 -17.38 12.01
N ARG A 319 -0.98 -17.92 10.89
CA ARG A 319 0.46 -18.21 10.70
C ARG A 319 1.35 -16.97 10.78
N LYS A 320 0.78 -15.78 10.65
CA LYS A 320 1.50 -14.50 10.75
C LYS A 320 1.56 -13.98 12.20
N PHE A 321 0.88 -14.64 13.14
CA PHE A 321 0.80 -14.20 14.52
C PHE A 321 1.95 -14.78 15.35
N VAL A 322 2.66 -13.90 16.06
CA VAL A 322 3.73 -14.23 16.99
C VAL A 322 3.28 -13.80 18.37
N ILE A 323 3.01 -14.77 19.24
CA ILE A 323 2.56 -14.53 20.61
C ILE A 323 3.71 -14.92 21.53
N THR A 324 4.38 -13.93 22.14
CA THR A 324 5.66 -14.14 22.81
C THR A 324 5.82 -13.30 24.09
N ASN A 325 6.69 -13.76 24.98
CA ASN A 325 7.23 -12.98 26.10
C ASN A 325 8.72 -12.68 25.95
N SER A 326 9.32 -13.00 24.80
CA SER A 326 10.74 -12.81 24.53
C SER A 326 10.96 -11.56 23.67
N LEU A 327 11.69 -10.58 24.21
CA LEU A 327 12.10 -9.40 23.47
C LEU A 327 12.93 -9.76 22.23
N ALA A 328 13.83 -10.73 22.34
CA ALA A 328 14.65 -11.18 21.22
C ALA A 328 13.80 -11.65 20.03
N VAL A 329 12.69 -12.36 20.30
CA VAL A 329 11.75 -12.81 19.26
C VAL A 329 11.00 -11.62 18.65
N VAL A 330 10.62 -10.62 19.44
CA VAL A 330 9.99 -9.39 18.92
C VAL A 330 10.94 -8.68 17.95
N CYS A 331 12.20 -8.50 18.37
CA CYS A 331 13.22 -7.84 17.57
C CYS A 331 13.53 -8.62 16.29
N GLU A 332 13.64 -9.95 16.35
CA GLU A 332 13.85 -10.79 15.17
C GLU A 332 12.70 -10.67 14.16
N GLU A 333 11.45 -10.81 14.62
CA GLU A 333 10.28 -10.86 13.75
C GLU A 333 9.89 -9.50 13.14
N LEU A 334 10.20 -8.40 13.83
CA LEU A 334 9.96 -7.04 13.36
C LEU A 334 11.19 -6.37 12.75
N GLY A 335 12.35 -7.03 12.82
CA GLY A 335 13.64 -6.52 12.38
C GLY A 335 14.29 -5.49 13.32
N TRP A 336 13.74 -5.23 14.51
CA TRP A 336 14.28 -4.20 15.39
C TRP A 336 15.66 -4.58 15.96
N ASP A 337 16.54 -3.58 16.17
CA ASP A 337 17.79 -3.81 16.88
C ASP A 337 17.53 -3.97 18.39
N GLN A 338 17.71 -5.18 18.90
CA GLN A 338 17.51 -5.49 20.31
C GLN A 338 18.34 -4.59 21.23
N ARG A 339 19.58 -4.24 20.86
CA ARG A 339 20.44 -3.38 21.69
C ARG A 339 19.87 -1.98 21.79
N GLU A 340 19.27 -1.49 20.71
CA GLU A 340 18.62 -0.18 20.72
C GLU A 340 17.40 -0.21 21.65
N VAL A 341 16.54 -1.21 21.55
CA VAL A 341 15.35 -1.34 22.41
C VAL A 341 15.75 -1.41 23.89
N GLU A 342 16.75 -2.22 24.22
CA GLU A 342 17.27 -2.34 25.59
C GLU A 342 17.89 -1.01 26.07
N SER A 343 18.62 -0.29 25.21
CA SER A 343 19.21 1.01 25.55
C SER A 343 18.18 2.11 25.81
N CYS A 344 16.96 1.98 25.25
CA CYS A 344 15.86 2.90 25.50
C CYS A 344 15.18 2.65 26.87
N GLY A 345 15.46 1.53 27.53
CA GLY A 345 14.80 1.12 28.78
C GLY A 345 13.69 0.07 28.60
N GLY A 346 13.47 -0.39 27.36
CA GLY A 346 12.44 -1.37 27.04
C GLY A 346 11.64 -1.00 25.79
N VAL A 347 10.65 -1.86 25.49
CA VAL A 347 9.76 -1.70 24.33
C VAL A 347 8.97 -0.40 24.43
N THR A 348 8.35 -0.12 25.58
CA THR A 348 7.48 1.05 25.75
C THR A 348 8.22 2.36 25.46
N GLU A 349 9.41 2.50 26.01
CA GLU A 349 10.26 3.68 25.84
C GLU A 349 10.80 3.77 24.41
N PHE A 350 11.17 2.64 23.81
CA PHE A 350 11.55 2.58 22.40
C PHE A 350 10.40 3.03 21.49
N MET A 351 9.16 2.62 21.77
CA MET A 351 7.99 3.08 21.00
C MET A 351 7.80 4.59 21.12
N HIS A 352 7.88 5.13 22.33
CA HIS A 352 7.76 6.58 22.53
C HIS A 352 8.85 7.38 21.82
N LYS A 353 10.07 6.84 21.72
CA LYS A 353 11.18 7.48 20.99
C LYS A 353 10.90 7.56 19.49
N HIS A 354 10.30 6.53 18.90
CA HIS A 354 10.10 6.38 17.45
C HIS A 354 8.68 6.69 16.97
N GLU A 355 7.83 7.16 17.88
CA GLU A 355 6.49 7.62 17.58
C GLU A 355 6.55 8.93 16.78
N LYS A 356 6.38 8.85 15.46
CA LYS A 356 6.47 10.01 14.57
C LYS A 356 5.13 10.59 14.15
N ALA A 357 4.19 9.73 13.80
CA ALA A 357 2.89 10.13 13.27
C ALA A 357 1.77 9.80 14.26
N GLY A 358 0.75 10.65 14.25
CA GLY A 358 -0.34 10.65 15.24
C GLY A 358 -0.53 12.06 15.79
N SER A 359 0.54 12.71 16.25
CA SER A 359 0.46 14.08 16.78
C SER A 359 -0.04 15.10 15.76
N ALA A 360 0.36 15.00 14.49
CA ALA A 360 -0.15 15.87 13.42
C ALA A 360 -1.63 15.61 13.05
N LEU A 361 -2.20 14.48 13.49
CA LEU A 361 -3.60 14.11 13.27
C LEU A 361 -4.50 14.52 14.45
N ILE A 362 -3.91 14.93 15.57
CA ILE A 362 -4.65 15.42 16.74
C ILE A 362 -5.05 16.87 16.46
N LEU A 363 -6.35 17.14 16.54
CA LEU A 363 -6.90 18.48 16.43
C LEU A 363 -6.91 19.12 17.83
N GLU A 364 -6.24 20.28 17.94
CA GLU A 364 -6.21 21.14 19.13
C GLU A 364 -7.56 21.80 19.42
#